data_AF-A0A815SPE6-F1
#
_entry.id   AF-A0A815SPE6-F1
#
_cell.length_a   1.000
_cell.length_b   1.000
_cell.length_c   1.000
_cell.angle_alpha   90.00
_cell.angle_beta   90.00
_cell.angle_gamma   90.00
#
_symmetry.space_group_name_H-M   'P 1'
#
loop_
_entity.id
_entity.type
_entity.pdbx_description
1 polymer ?
#
loop_
_entity_poly.entity_id
_entity_poly.type
_entity_poly.pdbx_seq_one_letter_code
_entity_poly.pdbx_strand_id
1 'polypeptide(L)'
;LKSMLEEGQGPVNFTTLLTLFGDRLNGTDEENVILNAWKNFDQEGTGQINQKSLREVLTGEGRPEDRLSDMEFSQMLEGAPLDPKGNLDYAAFTRQIKRGKDDE
;
A
#
# COMPACT_ATOMS: atom_id res chain seq x y z
N LEU A 1 -8.16 -14.81 5.02
CA LEU A 1 -8.31 -16.23 5.42
C LEU A 1 -9.40 -16.95 4.62
N LYS A 2 -10.68 -16.54 4.66
CA LYS A 2 -11.74 -17.19 3.87
C LYS A 2 -11.49 -17.15 2.35
N SER A 3 -11.20 -15.98 1.77
CA SER A 3 -10.90 -15.88 0.33
C SER A 3 -9.62 -16.59 -0.11
N MET A 4 -8.69 -16.90 0.81
CA MET A 4 -7.45 -17.63 0.50
C MET A 4 -7.65 -19.15 0.49
N LEU A 5 -8.72 -19.65 1.12
CA LEU A 5 -9.09 -21.07 1.11
C LEU A 5 -9.90 -21.45 -0.14
N GLU A 6 -10.45 -20.46 -0.84
CA GLU A 6 -11.29 -20.68 -2.03
C GLU A 6 -10.48 -20.78 -3.33
N GLU A 7 -9.24 -20.29 -3.37
CA GLU A 7 -8.37 -20.37 -4.55
C GLU A 7 -7.56 -21.68 -4.64
N GLY A 8 -7.50 -22.46 -3.57
CA GLY A 8 -6.85 -23.77 -3.56
C GLY A 8 -7.84 -24.89 -3.87
N GLN A 9 -7.89 -25.39 -5.11
CA GLN A 9 -8.58 -26.65 -5.41
C GLN A 9 -7.82 -27.83 -4.76
N GLY A 10 -8.07 -28.11 -3.48
CA GLY A 10 -7.54 -29.27 -2.77
C GLY A 10 -7.37 -29.05 -1.26
N PRO A 11 -7.21 -30.14 -0.47
CA PRO A 11 -6.94 -30.03 0.95
C PRO A 11 -5.64 -29.26 1.19
N VAL A 12 -5.76 -28.11 1.85
CA VAL A 12 -4.65 -27.21 2.17
C VAL A 12 -3.63 -27.94 3.04
N ASN A 13 -2.50 -28.32 2.44
CA ASN A 13 -1.38 -28.91 3.16
C ASN A 13 -0.39 -27.81 3.58
N PHE A 14 0.50 -28.16 4.52
CA PHE A 14 1.45 -27.20 5.10
C PHE A 14 2.34 -26.53 4.05
N THR A 15 2.69 -27.24 2.97
CA THR A 15 3.45 -26.69 1.84
C THR A 15 2.64 -25.66 1.06
N THR A 16 1.35 -25.91 0.80
CA THR A 16 0.45 -24.93 0.17
C THR A 16 0.31 -23.66 1.01
N LEU A 17 0.27 -23.78 2.34
CA LEU A 17 0.28 -22.61 3.22
C LEU A 17 1.58 -21.80 3.03
N LEU A 18 2.74 -22.44 3.08
CA LEU A 18 4.02 -21.77 2.89
C LEU A 18 4.15 -21.11 1.51
N THR A 19 3.65 -21.75 0.45
CA THR A 19 3.62 -21.15 -0.90
C THR A 19 2.68 -19.95 -0.96
N LEU A 20 1.48 -20.03 -0.39
CA LEU A 20 0.54 -18.89 -0.35
C LEU A 20 1.06 -17.74 0.52
N PHE A 21 1.78 -18.03 1.59
CA PHE A 21 2.49 -17.01 2.39
C PHE A 21 3.69 -16.43 1.62
N GLY A 22 4.42 -17.24 0.86
CA GLY A 22 5.54 -16.83 -0.01
C GLY A 22 5.11 -15.98 -1.19
N ASP A 23 4.00 -16.32 -1.85
CA ASP A 23 3.42 -15.55 -2.96
C ASP A 23 2.86 -14.21 -2.46
N ARG A 24 2.30 -14.18 -1.24
CA ARG A 24 1.93 -12.90 -0.58
C ARG A 24 3.14 -12.03 -0.24
N LEU A 25 4.30 -12.62 0.03
CA LEU A 25 5.55 -11.88 0.27
C LEU A 25 6.15 -11.28 -1.02
N ASN A 26 5.79 -11.83 -2.20
CA ASN A 26 6.37 -11.43 -3.49
C ASN A 26 5.45 -10.59 -4.39
N GLY A 27 4.24 -10.23 -3.92
CA GLY A 27 3.19 -9.62 -4.75
C GLY A 27 3.27 -8.10 -4.99
N THR A 28 4.37 -7.43 -4.61
CA THR A 28 4.50 -5.97 -4.76
C THR A 28 5.75 -5.61 -5.56
N ASP A 29 5.68 -4.58 -6.41
CA ASP A 29 6.82 -4.09 -7.21
C ASP A 29 8.04 -3.76 -6.35
N GLU A 30 9.25 -3.77 -6.91
CA GLU A 30 10.45 -3.39 -6.16
C GLU A 30 10.29 -2.03 -5.47
N GLU A 31 10.90 -1.86 -4.30
CA GLU A 31 10.82 -0.61 -3.53
C GLU A 31 11.15 0.61 -4.38
N ASN A 32 12.16 0.52 -5.25
CA ASN A 32 12.54 1.59 -6.18
C ASN A 32 11.45 1.94 -7.20
N VAL A 33 10.68 0.95 -7.66
CA VAL A 33 9.58 1.16 -8.62
C VAL A 33 8.45 1.90 -7.92
N ILE A 34 8.10 1.48 -6.70
CA ILE A 34 7.06 2.15 -5.89
C ILE A 34 7.49 3.58 -5.54
N LEU A 35 8.74 3.77 -5.10
CA LEU A 35 9.32 5.10 -4.84
C LEU A 35 9.30 6.00 -6.08
N ASN A 36 9.61 5.46 -7.25
CA ASN A 36 9.54 6.22 -8.49
C ASN A 36 8.11 6.59 -8.88
N ALA A 37 7.12 5.75 -8.57
CA ALA A 37 5.71 6.10 -8.75
C ALA A 37 5.31 7.29 -7.86
N TRP A 38 5.78 7.32 -6.62
CA TRP A 38 5.53 8.45 -5.70
C TRP A 38 6.11 9.78 -6.20
N LYS A 39 7.27 9.76 -6.87
CA LYS A 39 7.88 10.97 -7.46
C LYS A 39 6.99 11.66 -8.50
N ASN A 40 6.04 10.94 -9.11
CA ASN A 40 5.08 11.58 -10.02
C ASN A 40 4.12 12.54 -9.28
N PHE A 41 3.94 12.35 -7.97
CA PHE A 41 3.12 13.19 -7.09
C PHE A 41 3.93 14.25 -6.34
N ASP A 42 5.24 14.07 -6.24
CA ASP A 42 6.20 14.99 -5.60
C ASP A 42 7.07 15.68 -6.65
N GLN A 43 6.47 16.60 -7.41
CA GLN A 43 7.15 17.32 -8.50
C GLN A 43 8.37 18.13 -8.01
N GLU A 44 8.34 18.54 -6.74
CA GLU A 44 9.42 19.31 -6.10
C GLU A 44 10.54 18.41 -5.54
N GLY A 45 10.34 17.09 -5.50
CA GLY A 45 11.33 16.13 -5.00
C GLY A 45 11.63 16.28 -3.51
N THR A 46 10.63 16.71 -2.73
CA THR A 46 10.75 16.97 -1.29
C THR A 46 10.91 15.70 -0.45
N GLY A 47 10.55 14.53 -1.00
CA GLY A 47 10.46 13.29 -0.23
C GLY A 47 9.13 13.13 0.50
N GLN A 48 8.21 14.07 0.35
CA GLN A 48 6.94 14.09 1.07
C GLN A 48 5.78 14.46 0.13
N ILE A 49 4.60 13.93 0.40
CA ILE A 49 3.38 14.25 -0.37
C ILE A 49 2.30 14.69 0.61
N ASN A 50 1.62 15.80 0.30
CA ASN A 50 0.53 16.25 1.16
C ASN A 50 -0.65 15.26 1.11
N GLN A 51 -1.16 14.86 2.27
CA GLN A 51 -2.28 13.94 2.40
C GLN A 51 -3.53 14.44 1.65
N LYS A 52 -3.80 15.75 1.65
CA LYS A 52 -4.99 16.30 0.96
C LYS A 52 -4.86 16.17 -0.54
N SER A 53 -3.70 16.50 -1.09
CA SER A 53 -3.41 16.34 -2.52
C SER A 53 -3.48 14.87 -2.93
N LEU A 54 -2.91 13.98 -2.12
CA LEU A 54 -2.99 12.54 -2.36
C LEU A 54 -4.45 12.03 -2.33
N ARG A 55 -5.26 12.53 -1.39
CA ARG A 55 -6.70 12.22 -1.33
C ARG A 55 -7.39 12.66 -2.62
N GLU A 56 -7.22 13.90 -3.03
CA GLU A 56 -7.88 14.46 -4.21
C GLU A 56 -7.60 13.62 -5.47
N VAL A 57 -6.35 13.16 -5.64
CA VAL A 57 -5.99 12.28 -6.73
C VAL A 57 -6.63 10.90 -6.58
N LEU A 58 -6.48 10.24 -5.43
CA LEU A 58 -6.93 8.85 -5.26
C LEU A 58 -8.46 8.71 -5.17
N THR A 59 -9.18 9.75 -4.77
CA THR A 59 -10.65 9.75 -4.72
C THR A 59 -11.29 10.41 -5.95
N GLY A 60 -10.53 11.24 -6.68
CA GLY A 60 -11.04 12.09 -7.76
C GLY A 60 -10.56 11.72 -9.15
N GLU A 61 -9.31 11.27 -9.29
CA GLU A 61 -8.69 10.87 -10.56
C GLU A 61 -8.73 9.36 -10.77
N GLY A 62 -8.61 8.91 -12.02
CA GLY A 62 -8.73 7.50 -12.40
C GLY A 62 -10.16 7.03 -12.69
N ARG A 63 -10.31 5.74 -12.98
CA ARG A 63 -11.61 5.12 -13.30
C ARG A 63 -12.47 5.05 -12.04
N PRO A 64 -13.80 5.11 -12.16
CA PRO A 64 -14.71 5.06 -11.00
C PRO A 64 -14.50 3.82 -10.11
N GLU A 65 -14.06 2.73 -10.73
CA GLU A 65 -13.80 1.43 -10.10
C GLU A 65 -12.49 1.41 -9.29
N ASP A 66 -11.55 2.31 -9.61
CA ASP A 66 -10.22 2.41 -8.98
C ASP A 66 -10.15 3.54 -7.94
N ARG A 67 -11.21 4.35 -7.81
CA ARG A 67 -11.26 5.46 -6.85
C ARG A 67 -11.47 4.91 -5.46
N LEU A 68 -10.63 5.36 -4.53
CA LEU A 68 -10.84 5.08 -3.13
C LEU A 68 -12.01 5.91 -2.61
N SER A 69 -12.85 5.28 -1.78
CA SER A 69 -13.76 6.04 -0.93
C SER A 69 -12.99 6.76 0.18
N ASP A 70 -13.58 7.80 0.75
CA ASP A 70 -12.98 8.52 1.89
C ASP A 70 -12.66 7.61 3.08
N MET A 71 -13.47 6.57 3.27
CA MET A 71 -13.27 5.59 4.34
C MET A 71 -12.05 4.71 4.05
N GLU A 72 -11.92 4.20 2.82
CA GLU A 72 -10.77 3.38 2.41
C GLU A 72 -9.47 4.19 2.42
N PHE A 73 -9.51 5.45 1.97
CA PHE A 73 -8.35 6.34 2.04
C PHE A 73 -7.92 6.61 3.49
N SER A 74 -8.88 6.81 4.39
CA SER A 74 -8.59 7.00 5.82
C SER A 74 -7.97 5.75 6.45
N GLN A 75 -8.48 4.57 6.09
CA GLN A 75 -7.93 3.29 6.54
C GLN A 75 -6.53 3.02 5.95
N MET A 76 -6.30 3.38 4.69
CA MET A 76 -4.98 3.25 4.05
C MET A 76 -3.92 4.09 4.77
N LEU A 77 -4.29 5.28 5.25
CA LEU A 77 -3.37 6.15 5.98
C LEU A 77 -3.30 5.85 7.49
N GLU A 78 -3.99 4.82 7.97
CA GLU A 78 -4.01 4.48 9.39
C GLU A 78 -2.66 3.95 9.89
N GLY A 79 -1.91 4.83 10.55
CA GLY A 79 -0.54 4.57 10.99
C GLY A 79 0.51 4.80 9.89
N ALA A 80 0.16 5.54 8.85
CA ALA A 80 1.11 6.04 7.88
C ALA A 80 2.01 7.13 8.52
N PRO A 81 3.26 7.29 8.06
CA PRO A 81 4.21 8.26 8.60
C PRO A 81 3.86 9.67 8.10
N LEU A 82 2.88 10.28 8.78
CA LEU A 82 2.43 11.64 8.55
C LEU A 82 3.11 12.60 9.52
N ASP A 83 3.60 13.72 9.00
CA ASP A 83 4.10 14.81 9.84
C ASP A 83 2.94 15.63 10.46
N PRO A 84 3.21 16.53 11.42
CA PRO A 84 2.17 17.39 12.02
C PRO A 84 1.46 18.34 11.04
N LYS A 85 1.99 18.50 9.82
CA LYS A 85 1.42 19.32 8.74
C LYS A 85 0.56 18.48 7.78
N GLY A 86 0.48 17.16 7.99
CA GLY A 86 -0.24 16.22 7.13
C GLY A 86 0.51 15.84 5.86
N ASN A 87 1.85 15.92 5.85
CA ASN A 87 2.67 15.42 4.76
C ASN A 87 3.12 13.99 5.05
N LEU A 88 2.92 13.11 4.07
CA LEU A 88 3.27 11.70 4.10
C LEU A 88 4.71 11.51 3.60
N ASP A 89 5.56 10.88 4.42
CA ASP A 89 6.85 10.36 3.97
C ASP A 89 6.61 9.08 3.17
N TYR A 90 6.63 9.19 1.84
CA TYR A 90 6.34 8.06 0.96
C TYR A 90 7.44 6.99 0.99
N ALA A 91 8.67 7.31 1.41
CA ALA A 91 9.74 6.34 1.53
C ALA A 91 9.60 5.49 2.79
N ALA A 92 9.22 6.11 3.90
CA ALA A 92 8.84 5.39 5.11
C ALA A 92 7.56 4.57 4.89
N PHE A 93 6.55 5.14 4.21
CA PHE A 93 5.31 4.44 3.90
C PHE A 93 5.52 3.23 2.98
N THR A 94 6.37 3.36 1.94
CA THR A 94 6.72 2.23 1.06
C THR A 94 7.41 1.11 1.84
N ARG A 95 8.32 1.46 2.76
CA ARG A 95 8.97 0.47 3.64
C ARG A 95 7.98 -0.22 4.57
N GLN A 96 7.04 0.52 5.13
CA GLN A 96 5.97 -0.01 5.97
C GLN A 96 5.04 -0.96 5.21
N ILE A 97 4.70 -0.66 3.96
CA ILE A 97 3.91 -1.56 3.11
C ILE A 97 4.71 -2.82 2.77
N LYS A 98 6.01 -2.68 2.48
CA LYS A 98 6.87 -3.80 2.06
C LYS A 98 7.26 -4.75 3.18
N ARG A 99 7.51 -4.22 4.38
CA ARG A 99 7.99 -5.00 5.54
C ARG A 99 6.87 -5.35 6.53
N GLY A 100 5.69 -4.74 6.38
CA GLY A 100 4.66 -4.75 7.42
C GLY A 100 4.94 -3.65 8.46
N LYS A 101 3.95 -3.35 9.32
CA LYS A 101 4.26 -2.66 10.58
C LYS A 101 5.22 -3.61 11.32
N ASP A 102 6.46 -3.19 11.51
CA ASP A 102 7.32 -3.84 12.50
C ASP A 102 6.60 -3.62 13.84
N ASP A 103 5.81 -4.61 14.24
CA ASP A 103 5.27 -4.72 15.58
C ASP A 103 6.49 -4.85 16.51
N GLU A 104 6.84 -3.76 17.18
CA GLU A 104 7.74 -3.78 18.33
C GLU A 104 7.02 -4.39 19.54
#